data_AF-A0A0P7HW69-F1
#
_entry.id   AF-A0A0P7HW69-F1
#
_cell.length_a   1.000
_cell.length_b   1.000
_cell.length_c   1.000
_cell.angle_alpha   90.00
_cell.angle_beta   90.00
_cell.angle_gamma   90.00
#
_symmetry.space_group_name_H-M   'P 1'
#
loop_
_entity.id
_entity.type
_entity.pdbx_description
1 polymer ?
#
loop_
_entity_poly.entity_id
_entity_poly.type
_entity_poly.pdbx_seq_one_letter_code
_entity_poly.pdbx_strand_id
1 'polypeptide(L)'
;MAGISSESLAAAQGQLEARLPNATLGLAEELFGILGLLDGQTGLLRALTDPARDGHEKAALVSKLVGGKVSADAEQIVASLVESRWRTPRDLGDALETLAATVVSAVAENKGPGAAGLEELEGDLFRFNETVASSHEVQRALSNPQATVQARAEPALKLVPGASDAAKVLIRQAVTAPRGLRPTALVTRFLELVAGRQQRWIAEVRTSRPLTDEQRARLQASLNGLYARELKINATVDPSIVGGIRVTVGDEVVDSTVVTRLSELRRKLAV
;
A
#
# COMPACT_ATOMS: atom_id res chain seq x y z
N MET A 1 0.62 -8.34 10.70
CA MET A 1 -0.55 -9.23 10.64
C MET A 1 -0.09 -10.66 10.35
N ALA A 2 -0.87 -11.68 10.74
CA ALA A 2 -0.55 -13.09 10.44
C ALA A 2 -1.82 -13.94 10.26
N GLY A 3 -1.76 -14.93 9.35
CA GLY A 3 -2.84 -15.92 9.12
C GLY A 3 -4.07 -15.31 8.45
N ILE A 4 -5.24 -15.49 9.05
CA ILE A 4 -6.54 -15.06 8.50
C ILE A 4 -6.58 -13.55 8.22
N SER A 5 -5.89 -12.73 9.02
CA SER A 5 -5.82 -11.28 8.80
C SER A 5 -4.96 -10.89 7.60
N SER A 6 -3.90 -11.64 7.28
CA SER A 6 -3.13 -11.39 6.05
C SER A 6 -3.92 -11.82 4.81
N GLU A 7 -4.66 -12.92 4.87
CA GLU A 7 -5.53 -13.35 3.76
C GLU A 7 -6.66 -12.34 3.52
N SER A 8 -7.30 -11.86 4.58
CA SER A 8 -8.37 -10.86 4.50
C SER A 8 -7.87 -9.52 3.95
N LEU A 9 -6.67 -9.09 4.36
CA LEU A 9 -6.04 -7.90 3.81
C LEU A 9 -5.75 -8.07 2.31
N ALA A 10 -5.17 -9.20 1.90
CA ALA A 10 -4.86 -9.48 0.51
C ALA A 10 -6.13 -9.51 -0.36
N ALA A 11 -7.22 -10.11 0.13
CA ALA A 11 -8.51 -10.10 -0.54
C ALA A 11 -9.07 -8.68 -0.70
N ALA A 12 -9.00 -7.86 0.35
CA ALA A 12 -9.46 -6.47 0.31
C ALA A 12 -8.61 -5.61 -0.64
N GLN A 13 -7.29 -5.80 -0.65
CA GLN A 13 -6.39 -5.14 -1.61
C GLN A 13 -6.74 -5.53 -3.05
N GLY A 14 -6.98 -6.81 -3.32
CA GLY A 14 -7.38 -7.28 -4.65
C GLY A 14 -8.70 -6.65 -5.14
N GLN A 15 -9.68 -6.49 -4.26
CA GLN A 15 -10.94 -5.78 -4.59
C GLN A 15 -10.72 -4.28 -4.83
N LEU A 16 -9.78 -3.67 -4.10
CA LEU A 16 -9.45 -2.26 -4.22
C LEU A 16 -8.75 -1.96 -5.55
N GLU A 17 -7.87 -2.84 -6.04
CA GLU A 17 -7.08 -2.65 -7.27
C GLU A 17 -7.95 -2.26 -8.48
N ALA A 18 -9.16 -2.85 -8.61
CA ALA A 18 -10.09 -2.52 -9.69
C ALA A 18 -10.59 -1.05 -9.67
N ARG A 19 -10.54 -0.38 -8.51
CA ARG A 19 -11.02 0.99 -8.31
C ARG A 19 -9.90 2.04 -8.33
N LEU A 20 -8.66 1.61 -8.16
CA LEU A 20 -7.49 2.50 -8.07
C LEU A 20 -7.28 3.42 -9.28
N PRO A 21 -7.57 3.02 -10.54
CA PRO A 21 -7.39 3.92 -11.69
C PRO A 21 -8.21 5.22 -11.62
N ASN A 22 -9.37 5.19 -10.96
CA ASN A 22 -10.26 6.35 -10.84
C ASN A 22 -10.32 6.89 -9.40
N ALA A 23 -9.41 6.45 -8.53
CA ALA A 23 -9.44 6.86 -7.14
C ALA A 23 -9.10 8.34 -6.98
N THR A 24 -9.62 8.95 -5.91
CA THR A 24 -9.39 10.36 -5.58
C THR A 24 -8.76 10.50 -4.20
N LEU A 25 -8.10 11.64 -3.93
CA LEU A 25 -7.62 11.92 -2.57
C LEU A 25 -8.76 11.99 -1.55
N GLY A 26 -9.95 12.42 -1.98
CA GLY A 26 -11.16 12.43 -1.13
C GLY A 26 -11.51 11.04 -0.62
N LEU A 27 -11.42 10.00 -1.45
CA LEU A 27 -11.63 8.61 -1.02
C LEU A 27 -10.66 8.21 0.10
N ALA A 28 -9.37 8.56 -0.02
CA ALA A 28 -8.40 8.27 1.03
C ALA A 28 -8.70 9.03 2.33
N GLU A 29 -9.05 10.31 2.24
CA GLU A 29 -9.43 11.13 3.40
C GLU A 29 -10.69 10.58 4.10
N GLU A 30 -11.67 10.11 3.33
CA GLU A 30 -12.87 9.42 3.86
C GLU A 30 -12.50 8.13 4.59
N LEU A 31 -11.64 7.28 4.02
CA LEU A 31 -11.19 6.03 4.65
C LEU A 31 -10.41 6.30 5.94
N PHE A 32 -9.55 7.32 5.96
CA PHE A 32 -8.86 7.76 7.20
C PHE A 32 -9.84 8.35 8.22
N GLY A 33 -10.87 9.06 7.77
CA GLY A 33 -11.96 9.56 8.62
C GLY A 33 -12.72 8.41 9.29
N ILE A 34 -13.09 7.38 8.53
CA ILE A 34 -13.73 6.17 9.06
C ILE A 34 -12.80 5.46 10.04
N LEU A 35 -11.52 5.34 9.74
CA LEU A 35 -10.52 4.78 10.66
C LEU A 35 -10.51 5.54 11.99
N GLY A 36 -10.52 6.87 11.95
CA GLY A 36 -10.60 7.71 13.15
C GLY A 36 -11.88 7.49 13.97
N LEU A 37 -13.02 7.29 13.31
CA LEU A 37 -14.29 6.95 13.97
C LEU A 37 -14.22 5.56 14.66
N LEU A 38 -13.64 4.57 13.97
CA LEU A 38 -13.48 3.22 14.50
C LEU A 38 -12.54 3.21 15.71
N ASP A 39 -11.37 3.85 15.60
CA ASP A 39 -10.40 3.93 16.70
C ASP A 39 -10.97 4.67 17.92
N GLY A 40 -11.83 5.68 17.71
CA GLY A 40 -12.53 6.38 18.78
C GLY A 40 -13.60 5.55 19.49
N GLN A 41 -14.04 4.44 18.91
CA GLN A 41 -15.13 3.61 19.43
C GLN A 41 -14.72 2.14 19.57
N THR A 42 -14.01 1.80 20.65
CA THR A 42 -13.54 0.43 20.91
C THR A 42 -14.67 -0.60 20.97
N GLY A 43 -15.85 -0.23 21.44
CA GLY A 43 -17.04 -1.08 21.45
C GLY A 43 -17.54 -1.44 20.04
N LEU A 44 -17.50 -0.47 19.12
CA LEU A 44 -17.84 -0.68 17.71
C LEU A 44 -16.81 -1.61 17.06
N LEU A 45 -15.52 -1.33 17.21
CA LEU A 45 -14.46 -2.19 16.68
C LEU A 45 -14.58 -3.66 17.14
N ARG A 46 -14.91 -3.88 18.42
CA ARG A 46 -15.15 -5.24 18.94
C ARG A 46 -16.37 -5.89 18.29
N ALA A 47 -17.47 -5.14 18.13
CA ALA A 47 -18.68 -5.62 17.47
C ALA A 47 -18.44 -5.98 15.99
N LEU A 48 -17.58 -5.24 15.29
CA LEU A 48 -17.24 -5.48 13.87
C LEU A 48 -16.22 -6.60 13.66
N THR A 49 -15.50 -7.01 14.71
CA THR A 49 -14.52 -8.11 14.65
C THR A 49 -14.98 -9.36 15.41
N ASP A 50 -16.22 -9.38 15.89
CA ASP A 50 -16.83 -10.53 16.54
C ASP A 50 -17.05 -11.67 15.53
N PRO A 51 -16.37 -12.83 15.68
CA PRO A 51 -16.52 -13.95 14.76
C PRO A 51 -17.87 -14.66 14.87
N ALA A 52 -18.65 -14.43 15.94
CA ALA A 52 -19.98 -15.01 16.12
C ALA A 52 -21.07 -14.28 15.34
N ARG A 53 -20.79 -13.06 14.86
CA ARG A 53 -21.74 -12.25 14.09
C ARG A 53 -21.61 -12.51 12.60
N ASP A 54 -22.75 -12.44 11.90
CA ASP A 54 -22.78 -12.58 10.46
C ASP A 54 -22.05 -11.43 9.75
N GLY A 55 -21.38 -11.75 8.64
CA GLY A 55 -20.63 -10.78 7.82
C GLY A 55 -21.50 -9.62 7.35
N HIS A 56 -22.67 -9.93 6.80
CA HIS A 56 -23.58 -8.95 6.23
C HIS A 56 -24.25 -8.10 7.29
N GLU A 57 -24.54 -8.64 8.48
CA GLU A 57 -25.05 -7.85 9.61
C GLU A 57 -24.03 -6.79 10.06
N LYS A 58 -22.74 -7.16 10.12
CA LYS A 58 -21.66 -6.22 10.46
C LYS A 58 -21.49 -5.15 9.38
N ALA A 59 -21.55 -5.55 8.10
CA ALA A 59 -21.50 -4.61 6.97
C ALA A 59 -22.66 -3.61 7.02
N ALA A 60 -23.89 -4.08 7.23
CA ALA A 60 -25.08 -3.26 7.34
C ALA A 60 -25.01 -2.27 8.52
N LEU A 61 -24.39 -2.66 9.64
CA LEU A 61 -24.14 -1.75 10.76
C LEU A 61 -23.22 -0.60 10.35
N VAL A 62 -22.12 -0.89 9.64
CA VAL A 62 -21.18 0.15 9.19
C VAL A 62 -21.82 1.05 8.15
N SER A 63 -22.50 0.49 7.14
CA SER A 63 -23.26 1.25 6.15
C SER A 63 -24.24 2.22 6.79
N LYS A 64 -24.93 1.84 7.87
CA LYS A 64 -25.82 2.76 8.61
C LYS A 64 -25.07 3.90 9.32
N LEU A 65 -23.83 3.69 9.74
CA LEU A 65 -23.04 4.69 10.46
C LEU A 65 -22.39 5.71 9.54
N VAL A 66 -21.89 5.24 8.39
CA VAL A 66 -21.17 6.06 7.39
C VAL A 66 -22.07 6.54 6.25
N GLY A 67 -23.22 5.90 6.06
CA GLY A 67 -24.18 6.22 5.00
C GLY A 67 -24.57 7.69 5.00
N GLY A 68 -24.46 8.31 3.82
CA GLY A 68 -24.74 9.74 3.61
C GLY A 68 -23.66 10.70 4.10
N LYS A 69 -22.54 10.21 4.66
CA LYS A 69 -21.40 11.03 5.09
C LYS A 69 -20.13 10.80 4.27
N VAL A 70 -20.06 9.69 3.55
CA VAL A 70 -18.92 9.29 2.71
C VAL A 70 -19.40 8.87 1.33
N SER A 71 -18.48 8.78 0.37
CA SER A 71 -18.79 8.26 -0.96
C SER A 71 -19.25 6.80 -0.93
N ALA A 72 -20.00 6.40 -1.95
CA ALA A 72 -20.45 5.01 -2.10
C ALA A 72 -19.26 4.03 -2.21
N ASP A 73 -18.15 4.47 -2.79
CA ASP A 73 -16.93 3.67 -2.88
C ASP A 73 -16.29 3.44 -1.51
N ALA A 74 -16.17 4.49 -0.68
CA ALA A 74 -15.66 4.36 0.68
C ALA A 74 -16.54 3.43 1.51
N GLU A 75 -17.86 3.58 1.42
CA GLU A 75 -18.82 2.73 2.12
C GLU A 75 -18.63 1.25 1.72
N GLN A 76 -18.55 0.96 0.41
CA GLN A 76 -18.43 -0.41 -0.07
C GLN A 76 -17.10 -1.06 0.31
N ILE A 77 -15.99 -0.31 0.29
CA ILE A 77 -14.67 -0.80 0.71
C ILE A 77 -14.70 -1.18 2.19
N VAL A 78 -15.27 -0.34 3.05
CA VAL A 78 -15.31 -0.64 4.49
C VAL A 78 -16.31 -1.76 4.79
N ALA A 79 -17.44 -1.82 4.07
CA ALA A 79 -18.39 -2.92 4.17
C ALA A 79 -17.70 -4.26 3.88
N SER A 80 -17.01 -4.40 2.74
CA SER A 80 -16.32 -5.66 2.39
C SER A 80 -15.19 -6.01 3.35
N LEU A 81 -14.49 -5.00 3.88
CA LEU A 81 -13.45 -5.19 4.89
C LEU A 81 -14.03 -5.80 6.17
N VAL A 82 -15.23 -5.37 6.57
CA VAL A 82 -15.90 -5.80 7.80
C VAL A 82 -16.62 -7.14 7.66
N GLU A 83 -17.02 -7.51 6.45
CA GLU A 83 -17.49 -8.88 6.14
C GLU A 83 -16.39 -9.92 6.39
N SER A 84 -15.14 -9.54 6.14
CA SER A 84 -13.97 -10.41 6.32
C SER A 84 -13.69 -10.74 7.79
N ARG A 85 -12.91 -11.80 8.01
CA ARG A 85 -12.57 -12.28 9.36
C ARG A 85 -11.24 -11.69 9.84
N TRP A 86 -11.24 -11.12 11.03
CA TRP A 86 -10.06 -10.50 11.62
C TRP A 86 -9.65 -11.22 12.90
N ARG A 87 -8.35 -11.42 13.08
CA ARG A 87 -7.81 -12.04 14.30
C ARG A 87 -7.95 -11.11 15.50
N THR A 88 -7.69 -9.82 15.31
CA THR A 88 -7.82 -8.81 16.35
C THR A 88 -8.55 -7.57 15.84
N PRO A 89 -9.21 -6.79 16.74
CA PRO A 89 -9.79 -5.50 16.38
C PRO A 89 -8.79 -4.52 15.78
N ARG A 90 -7.52 -4.62 16.20
CA ARG A 90 -6.43 -3.77 15.70
C ARG A 90 -6.10 -4.07 14.24
N ASP A 91 -6.13 -5.35 13.84
CA ASP A 91 -5.82 -5.77 12.46
C ASP A 91 -6.81 -5.17 11.46
N LEU A 92 -8.09 -5.05 11.81
CA LEU A 92 -9.10 -4.40 10.95
C LEU A 92 -8.73 -2.93 10.67
N GLY A 93 -8.38 -2.17 11.71
CA GLY A 93 -7.96 -0.78 11.54
C GLY A 93 -6.62 -0.66 10.82
N ASP A 94 -5.68 -1.57 11.11
CA ASP A 94 -4.37 -1.60 10.41
C ASP A 94 -4.54 -1.90 8.92
N ALA A 95 -5.57 -2.69 8.55
CA ALA A 95 -5.91 -2.98 7.17
C ALA A 95 -6.54 -1.76 6.50
N LEU A 96 -7.48 -1.08 7.16
CA LEU A 96 -8.08 0.14 6.66
C LEU A 96 -7.04 1.25 6.43
N GLU A 97 -6.07 1.40 7.35
CA GLU A 97 -4.93 2.32 7.21
C GLU A 97 -4.08 1.97 5.98
N THR A 98 -3.82 0.68 5.77
CA THR A 98 -3.05 0.19 4.63
C THR A 98 -3.79 0.43 3.31
N LEU A 99 -5.11 0.21 3.26
CA LEU A 99 -5.93 0.48 2.08
C LEU A 99 -5.98 1.98 1.78
N ALA A 100 -6.21 2.82 2.79
CA ALA A 100 -6.23 4.27 2.61
C ALA A 100 -4.89 4.81 2.09
N ALA A 101 -3.76 4.34 2.65
CA ALA A 101 -2.42 4.69 2.16
C ALA A 101 -2.15 4.15 0.73
N THR A 102 -2.70 2.98 0.39
CA THR A 102 -2.64 2.42 -0.97
C THR A 102 -3.41 3.28 -1.96
N VAL A 103 -4.58 3.81 -1.57
CA VAL A 103 -5.35 4.78 -2.37
C VAL A 103 -4.53 6.03 -2.60
N VAL A 104 -3.94 6.64 -1.56
CA VAL A 104 -3.10 7.83 -1.75
C VAL A 104 -1.94 7.58 -2.71
N SER A 105 -1.28 6.43 -2.57
CA SER A 105 -0.18 6.02 -3.44
C SER A 105 -0.65 5.86 -4.89
N ALA A 106 -1.81 5.26 -5.11
CA ALA A 106 -2.40 5.13 -6.45
C ALA A 106 -2.78 6.49 -7.06
N VAL A 107 -3.28 7.44 -6.26
CA VAL A 107 -3.57 8.79 -6.77
C VAL A 107 -2.29 9.52 -7.16
N ALA A 108 -1.21 9.37 -6.39
CA ALA A 108 0.10 9.91 -6.74
C ALA A 108 0.64 9.29 -8.05
N GLU A 109 0.49 7.97 -8.21
CA GLU A 109 0.83 7.23 -9.43
C GLU A 109 0.03 7.75 -10.64
N ASN A 110 -1.28 7.97 -10.50
CA ASN A 110 -2.16 8.41 -11.59
C ASN A 110 -1.95 9.88 -11.99
N LYS A 111 -1.46 10.73 -11.07
CA LYS A 111 -1.26 12.17 -11.32
C LYS A 111 0.02 12.46 -12.12
N GLY A 112 1.03 11.59 -12.03
CA GLY A 112 2.29 11.70 -12.77
C GLY A 112 2.43 10.64 -13.88
N PRO A 113 3.58 10.58 -14.58
CA PRO A 113 3.91 9.47 -15.48
C PRO A 113 4.23 8.19 -14.69
N GLY A 114 3.24 7.68 -13.94
CA GLY A 114 3.31 6.46 -13.14
C GLY A 114 4.35 6.52 -12.02
N ALA A 115 5.58 6.10 -12.34
CA ALA A 115 6.68 6.01 -11.38
C ALA A 115 7.12 7.37 -10.82
N ALA A 116 7.12 8.44 -11.63
CA ALA A 116 7.64 9.74 -11.16
C ALA A 116 6.77 10.37 -10.05
N GLY A 117 5.44 10.14 -10.08
CA GLY A 117 4.54 10.61 -9.02
C GLY A 117 4.75 9.86 -7.70
N LEU A 118 5.10 8.58 -7.78
CA LEU A 118 5.48 7.79 -6.60
C LEU A 118 6.86 8.19 -6.06
N GLU A 119 7.82 8.48 -6.95
CA GLU A 119 9.16 8.99 -6.59
C GLU A 119 9.05 10.37 -5.88
N GLU A 120 8.17 11.27 -6.36
CA GLU A 120 7.89 12.56 -5.70
C GLU A 120 7.31 12.36 -4.29
N LEU A 121 6.29 11.50 -4.17
CA LEU A 121 5.66 11.16 -2.89
C LEU A 121 6.67 10.58 -1.90
N GLU A 122 7.50 9.63 -2.33
CA GLU A 122 8.56 9.05 -1.51
C GLU A 122 9.56 10.11 -1.04
N GLY A 123 10.02 10.98 -1.95
CA GLY A 123 10.94 12.06 -1.64
C GLY A 123 10.38 13.07 -0.65
N ASP A 124 9.08 13.39 -0.71
CA ASP A 124 8.41 14.23 0.28
C ASP A 124 8.37 13.58 1.67
N LEU A 125 7.99 12.30 1.75
CA LEU A 125 7.90 11.55 3.01
C LEU A 125 9.28 11.33 3.64
N PHE A 126 10.32 11.10 2.83
CA PHE A 126 11.69 10.99 3.29
C PHE A 126 12.18 12.32 3.88
N ARG A 127 11.96 13.45 3.16
CA ARG A 127 12.29 14.79 3.65
C ARG A 127 11.59 15.12 4.96
N PHE A 128 10.33 14.71 5.13
CA PHE A 128 9.62 14.84 6.40
C PHE A 128 10.35 14.10 7.51
N ASN A 129 10.66 12.81 7.32
CA ASN A 129 11.34 12.01 8.31
C ASN A 129 12.72 12.55 8.66
N GLU A 130 13.50 13.01 7.68
CA GLU A 130 14.83 13.60 7.88
C GLU A 130 14.75 14.91 8.66
N THR A 131 13.80 15.79 8.31
CA THR A 131 13.59 17.08 9.00
C THR A 131 13.12 16.86 10.45
N VAL A 132 12.27 15.87 10.69
CA VAL A 132 11.87 15.51 12.05
C VAL A 132 13.03 14.84 12.79
N ALA A 133 13.82 14.00 12.15
CA ALA A 133 14.98 13.34 12.76
C ALA A 133 16.06 14.34 13.20
N SER A 134 16.27 15.41 12.44
CA SER A 134 17.30 16.42 12.71
C SER A 134 16.99 17.36 13.88
N SER A 135 15.73 17.42 14.36
CA SER A 135 15.33 18.28 15.48
C SER A 135 14.53 17.55 16.57
N HIS A 136 15.14 17.42 17.75
CA HIS A 136 14.46 16.89 18.95
C HIS A 136 13.28 17.76 19.43
N GLU A 137 13.30 19.05 19.15
CA GLU A 137 12.18 19.94 19.49
C GLU A 137 10.96 19.61 18.61
N VAL A 138 11.17 19.44 17.32
CA VAL A 138 10.12 19.03 16.36
C VAL A 138 9.55 17.67 16.73
N GLN A 139 10.41 16.68 17.06
CA GLN A 139 9.95 15.36 17.51
C GLN A 139 9.02 15.44 18.72
N ARG A 140 9.39 16.26 19.71
CA ARG A 140 8.58 16.45 20.92
C ARG A 140 7.27 17.17 20.61
N ALA A 141 7.31 18.21 19.78
CA ALA A 141 6.11 18.95 19.38
C ALA A 141 5.09 18.04 18.67
N LEU A 142 5.55 17.21 17.73
CA LEU A 142 4.70 16.28 16.97
C LEU A 142 4.19 15.10 17.81
N SER A 143 4.96 14.68 18.82
CA SER A 143 4.59 13.55 19.69
C SER A 143 3.82 13.98 20.95
N ASN A 144 3.56 15.28 21.13
CA ASN A 144 2.89 15.79 22.32
C ASN A 144 1.41 15.35 22.33
N PRO A 145 0.96 14.53 23.31
CA PRO A 145 -0.42 14.07 23.38
C PRO A 145 -1.40 15.16 23.84
N GLN A 146 -0.92 16.24 24.48
CA GLN A 146 -1.77 17.34 24.95
C GLN A 146 -2.06 18.39 23.88
N ALA A 147 -1.32 18.39 22.78
CA ALA A 147 -1.56 19.31 21.67
C ALA A 147 -2.82 18.91 20.90
N THR A 148 -3.58 19.91 20.44
CA THR A 148 -4.73 19.66 19.57
C THR A 148 -4.28 19.06 18.24
N VAL A 149 -5.19 18.35 17.57
CA VAL A 149 -4.94 17.73 16.26
C VAL A 149 -4.44 18.77 15.25
N GLN A 150 -5.07 19.95 15.22
CA GLN A 150 -4.70 21.07 14.36
C GLN A 150 -3.31 21.63 14.69
N ALA A 151 -3.02 21.81 15.99
CA ALA A 151 -1.73 22.33 16.45
C ALA A 151 -0.54 21.40 16.13
N ARG A 152 -0.80 20.11 15.88
CA ARG A 152 0.23 19.16 15.41
C ARG A 152 0.31 19.07 13.88
N ALA A 153 -0.84 19.09 13.20
CA ALA A 153 -0.90 18.96 11.75
C ALA A 153 -0.31 20.17 11.02
N GLU A 154 -0.58 21.40 11.48
CA GLU A 154 -0.07 22.60 10.80
C GLU A 154 1.46 22.69 10.77
N PRO A 155 2.19 22.51 11.90
CA PRO A 155 3.65 22.48 11.87
C PRO A 155 4.17 21.36 10.98
N ALA A 156 3.57 20.16 11.05
CA ALA A 156 4.00 19.02 10.25
C ALA A 156 3.98 19.31 8.74
N LEU A 157 2.93 19.98 8.25
CA LEU A 157 2.81 20.38 6.85
C LEU A 157 3.78 21.51 6.46
N LYS A 158 4.19 22.35 7.42
CA LYS A 158 5.18 23.41 7.19
C LYS A 158 6.62 22.90 7.12
N LEU A 159 6.90 21.70 7.64
CA LEU A 159 8.24 21.11 7.63
C LEU A 159 8.71 20.70 6.22
N VAL A 160 7.78 20.39 5.32
CA VAL A 160 8.08 20.03 3.92
C VAL A 160 7.44 21.07 2.99
N PRO A 161 8.10 22.22 2.76
CA PRO A 161 7.59 23.22 1.84
C PRO A 161 7.53 22.63 0.43
N GLY A 162 6.36 22.77 -0.22
CA GLY A 162 6.13 22.23 -1.57
C GLY A 162 5.75 20.75 -1.63
N ALA A 163 5.43 20.11 -0.51
CA ALA A 163 4.93 18.73 -0.53
C ALA A 163 3.73 18.55 -1.47
N SER A 164 3.71 17.42 -2.18
CA SER A 164 2.58 16.96 -2.98
C SER A 164 1.32 16.79 -2.12
N ASP A 165 0.15 16.92 -2.72
CA ASP A 165 -1.12 16.80 -1.99
C ASP A 165 -1.29 15.39 -1.38
N ALA A 166 -0.78 14.36 -2.05
CA ALA A 166 -0.69 13.00 -1.54
C ALA A 166 0.17 12.92 -0.26
N ALA A 167 1.36 13.53 -0.28
CA ALA A 167 2.24 13.56 0.89
C ALA A 167 1.58 14.29 2.06
N LYS A 168 0.89 15.41 1.81
CA LYS A 168 0.17 16.16 2.86
C LYS A 168 -0.88 15.29 3.57
N VAL A 169 -1.62 14.46 2.84
CA VAL A 169 -2.63 13.56 3.41
C VAL A 169 -1.98 12.54 4.34
N LEU A 170 -0.90 11.88 3.90
CA LEU A 170 -0.19 10.88 4.69
C LEU A 170 0.52 11.48 5.91
N ILE A 171 1.18 12.63 5.75
CA ILE A 171 1.84 13.35 6.84
C ILE A 171 0.80 13.79 7.88
N ARG A 172 -0.34 14.34 7.44
CA ARG A 172 -1.44 14.71 8.33
C ARG A 172 -1.88 13.47 9.12
N GLN A 173 -2.21 12.38 8.44
CA GLN A 173 -2.65 11.15 9.10
C GLN A 173 -1.62 10.63 10.13
N ALA A 174 -0.34 10.65 9.76
CA ALA A 174 0.73 10.17 10.63
C ALA A 174 0.85 10.94 11.94
N VAL A 175 0.46 12.21 11.94
CA VAL A 175 0.54 13.11 13.08
C VAL A 175 -0.76 13.17 13.87
N THR A 176 -1.91 13.05 13.20
CA THR A 176 -3.22 13.14 13.85
C THR A 176 -3.60 11.86 14.58
N ALA A 177 -3.37 10.70 13.96
CA ALA A 177 -3.78 9.39 14.46
C ALA A 177 -2.65 8.36 14.31
N PRO A 178 -1.56 8.46 15.11
CA PRO A 178 -0.43 7.54 14.98
C PRO A 178 -0.66 6.14 15.57
N ARG A 179 -1.83 5.86 16.15
CA ARG A 179 -2.24 4.52 16.67
C ARG A 179 -1.19 3.86 17.60
N GLY A 180 -0.51 4.68 18.41
CA GLY A 180 0.53 4.26 19.36
C GLY A 180 1.95 4.18 18.78
N LEU A 181 2.13 4.52 17.50
CA LEU A 181 3.44 4.70 16.88
C LEU A 181 3.93 6.13 17.06
N ARG A 182 5.21 6.36 16.71
CA ARG A 182 5.71 7.72 16.48
C ARG A 182 5.31 8.16 15.07
N PRO A 183 5.05 9.46 14.82
CA PRO A 183 4.73 9.93 13.48
C PRO A 183 5.74 9.50 12.42
N THR A 184 7.04 9.55 12.74
CA THR A 184 8.11 9.11 11.82
C THR A 184 8.08 7.62 11.52
N ALA A 185 7.72 6.78 12.49
CA ALA A 185 7.56 5.34 12.30
C ALA A 185 6.37 5.03 11.39
N LEU A 186 5.26 5.76 11.54
CA LEU A 186 4.10 5.60 10.67
C LEU A 186 4.38 6.09 9.23
N VAL A 187 5.10 7.20 9.07
CA VAL A 187 5.58 7.63 7.75
C VAL A 187 6.52 6.61 7.13
N THR A 188 7.37 5.96 7.93
CA THR A 188 8.23 4.85 7.44
C THR A 188 7.39 3.68 6.92
N ARG A 189 6.32 3.31 7.62
CA ARG A 189 5.37 2.29 7.13
C ARG A 189 4.69 2.71 5.82
N PHE A 190 4.34 3.99 5.67
CA PHE A 190 3.80 4.49 4.40
C PHE A 190 4.84 4.46 3.28
N LEU A 191 6.10 4.78 3.57
CA LEU A 191 7.21 4.64 2.63
C LEU A 191 7.37 3.19 2.14
N GLU A 192 7.26 2.20 3.04
CA GLU A 192 7.29 0.78 2.66
C GLU A 192 6.15 0.41 1.70
N LEU A 193 4.94 0.94 1.91
CA LEU A 193 3.80 0.72 1.01
C LEU A 193 4.00 1.38 -0.35
N VAL A 194 4.53 2.61 -0.38
CA VAL A 194 4.86 3.33 -1.62
C VAL A 194 5.94 2.58 -2.38
N ALA A 195 7.00 2.14 -1.70
CA ALA A 195 8.09 1.38 -2.30
C ALA A 195 7.62 0.04 -2.88
N GLY A 196 6.78 -0.72 -2.16
CA GLY A 196 6.18 -1.95 -2.68
C GLY A 196 5.35 -1.73 -3.94
N ARG A 197 4.68 -0.57 -4.04
CA ARG A 197 3.94 -0.18 -5.25
C ARG A 197 4.88 0.23 -6.39
N GLN A 198 5.98 0.94 -6.08
CA GLN A 198 7.02 1.27 -7.06
C GLN A 198 7.72 0.03 -7.62
N GLN A 199 7.91 -1.02 -6.82
CA GLN A 199 8.50 -2.29 -7.30
C GLN A 199 7.68 -2.94 -8.42
N ARG A 200 6.39 -2.60 -8.55
CA ARG A 200 5.55 -3.04 -9.69
C ARG A 200 5.95 -2.37 -11.01
N TRP A 201 6.75 -1.31 -10.97
CA TRP A 201 7.32 -0.64 -12.13
C TRP A 201 8.72 -1.16 -12.49
N ILE A 202 9.29 -2.03 -11.66
CA ILE A 202 10.64 -2.59 -11.85
C ILE A 202 10.51 -4.08 -12.17
N ALA A 203 11.04 -4.48 -13.32
CA ALA A 203 11.19 -5.88 -13.68
C ALA A 203 12.62 -6.33 -13.38
N GLU A 204 12.79 -7.12 -12.32
CA GLU A 204 14.06 -7.78 -12.02
C GLU A 204 14.22 -9.01 -12.89
N VAL A 205 15.21 -8.99 -13.78
CA VAL A 205 15.46 -10.06 -14.72
C VAL A 205 16.78 -10.74 -14.33
N ARG A 206 16.72 -12.00 -13.93
CA ARG A 206 17.91 -12.82 -13.66
C ARG A 206 18.18 -13.75 -14.82
N THR A 207 19.41 -13.69 -15.33
CA THR A 207 19.85 -14.48 -16.49
C THR A 207 21.15 -15.21 -16.20
N SER A 208 21.38 -16.33 -16.88
CA SER A 208 22.64 -17.07 -16.77
C SER A 208 23.81 -16.42 -17.52
N ARG A 209 23.50 -15.52 -18.46
CA ARG A 209 24.47 -14.78 -19.29
C ARG A 209 24.01 -13.34 -19.45
N PRO A 210 24.95 -12.39 -19.65
CA PRO A 210 24.58 -11.01 -19.96
C PRO A 210 23.69 -10.96 -21.22
N LEU A 211 22.61 -10.19 -21.15
CA LEU A 211 21.71 -9.96 -22.27
C LEU A 211 22.34 -8.97 -23.26
N THR A 212 22.11 -9.17 -24.55
CA THR A 212 22.43 -8.15 -25.56
C THR A 212 21.39 -7.03 -25.55
N ASP A 213 21.73 -5.85 -26.06
CA ASP A 213 20.81 -4.71 -26.12
C ASP A 213 19.53 -5.03 -26.91
N GLU A 214 19.64 -5.81 -27.98
CA GLU A 214 18.50 -6.30 -28.77
C GLU A 214 17.58 -7.21 -27.95
N GLN A 215 18.15 -8.11 -27.14
CA GLN A 215 17.37 -9.00 -26.28
C GLN A 215 16.69 -8.22 -25.16
N ARG A 216 17.37 -7.23 -24.58
CA ARG A 216 16.81 -6.33 -23.57
C ARG A 216 15.64 -5.53 -24.13
N ALA A 217 15.78 -4.95 -25.32
CA ALA A 217 14.72 -4.17 -25.97
C ALA A 217 13.50 -5.03 -26.31
N ARG A 218 13.69 -6.27 -26.80
CA ARG A 218 12.59 -7.21 -27.04
C ARG A 218 11.87 -7.60 -25.75
N LEU A 219 12.62 -7.90 -24.69
CA LEU A 219 12.06 -8.22 -23.39
C LEU A 219 11.26 -7.04 -22.82
N GLN A 220 11.78 -5.81 -22.96
CA GLN A 220 11.09 -4.59 -22.57
C GLN A 220 9.77 -4.42 -23.31
N ALA A 221 9.77 -4.56 -24.64
CA ALA A 221 8.55 -4.45 -25.43
C ALA A 221 7.52 -5.53 -25.03
N SER A 222 7.94 -6.77 -24.79
CA SER A 222 7.06 -7.84 -24.35
C SER A 222 6.48 -7.58 -22.96
N LEU A 223 7.31 -7.20 -21.98
CA LEU A 223 6.85 -6.92 -20.62
C LEU A 223 5.94 -5.68 -20.58
N ASN A 224 6.28 -4.62 -21.32
CA ASN A 224 5.44 -3.44 -21.42
C ASN A 224 4.07 -3.76 -22.03
N GLY A 225 4.03 -4.63 -23.05
CA GLY A 225 2.79 -5.11 -23.65
C GLY A 225 1.94 -5.97 -22.72
N LEU A 226 2.58 -6.84 -21.92
CA LEU A 226 1.89 -7.70 -20.96
C LEU A 226 1.31 -6.92 -19.78
N TYR A 227 2.07 -5.97 -19.22
CA TYR A 227 1.69 -5.22 -18.02
C TYR A 227 1.03 -3.87 -18.30
N ALA A 228 0.86 -3.52 -19.59
CA ALA A 228 0.29 -2.27 -20.09
C ALA A 228 0.90 -1.01 -19.45
N ARG A 229 2.20 -1.07 -19.09
CA ARG A 229 2.93 -0.01 -18.38
C ARG A 229 4.40 -0.01 -18.80
N GLU A 230 5.06 1.13 -18.68
CA GLU A 230 6.48 1.25 -19.03
C GLU A 230 7.36 0.77 -17.86
N LEU A 231 7.81 -0.49 -17.93
CA LEU A 231 8.61 -1.12 -16.88
C LEU A 231 10.10 -0.80 -17.03
N LYS A 232 10.75 -0.46 -15.92
CA LYS A 232 12.21 -0.36 -15.82
C LYS A 232 12.78 -1.78 -15.66
N ILE A 233 13.55 -2.26 -16.64
CA ILE A 233 14.23 -3.56 -16.54
C ILE A 233 15.57 -3.41 -15.83
N ASN A 234 15.72 -4.14 -14.73
CA ASN A 234 16.99 -4.36 -14.05
C ASN A 234 17.48 -5.79 -14.31
N ALA A 235 18.47 -5.96 -15.19
CA ALA A 235 19.01 -7.25 -15.56
C ALA A 235 20.28 -7.58 -14.76
N THR A 236 20.28 -8.70 -14.03
CA THR A 236 21.42 -9.17 -13.25
C THR A 236 21.82 -10.58 -13.68
N VAL A 237 23.12 -10.84 -13.79
CA VAL A 237 23.64 -12.18 -14.13
C VAL A 237 23.73 -13.01 -12.86
N ASP A 238 23.03 -14.15 -12.84
CA ASP A 238 23.03 -15.11 -11.74
C ASP A 238 23.60 -16.46 -12.22
N PRO A 239 24.84 -16.82 -11.83
CA PRO A 239 25.49 -18.07 -12.23
C PRO A 239 24.78 -19.33 -11.72
N SER A 240 23.88 -19.22 -10.73
CA SER A 240 23.10 -20.36 -10.24
C SER A 240 22.02 -20.81 -11.23
N ILE A 241 21.65 -19.95 -12.19
CA ILE A 241 20.69 -20.27 -13.24
C ILE A 241 21.42 -21.06 -14.34
N VAL A 242 21.08 -22.34 -14.48
CA VAL A 242 21.70 -23.23 -15.49
C VAL A 242 21.29 -22.85 -16.92
N GLY A 243 20.12 -22.24 -17.09
CA GLY A 243 19.65 -21.71 -18.37
C GLY A 243 18.22 -21.18 -18.31
N GLY A 244 17.93 -20.18 -19.15
CA GLY A 244 16.64 -19.48 -19.20
C GLY A 244 16.66 -18.13 -18.48
N ILE A 245 15.47 -17.60 -18.21
CA ILE A 245 15.26 -16.27 -17.61
C ILE A 245 14.27 -16.44 -16.45
N ARG A 246 14.57 -15.79 -15.32
CA ARG A 246 13.61 -15.58 -14.23
C ARG A 246 13.31 -14.08 -14.19
N VAL A 247 12.03 -13.72 -14.31
CA VAL A 247 11.56 -12.34 -14.23
C VAL A 247 10.72 -12.19 -12.97
N THR A 248 10.97 -11.16 -12.19
CA THR A 248 10.19 -10.79 -11.01
C THR A 248 9.68 -9.36 -11.20
N VAL A 249 8.37 -9.17 -11.08
CA VAL A 249 7.69 -7.86 -11.19
C VAL A 249 6.78 -7.68 -9.98
N GLY A 250 7.17 -6.81 -9.04
CA GLY A 250 6.50 -6.72 -7.74
C GLY A 250 6.44 -8.08 -7.03
N ASP A 251 5.23 -8.58 -6.79
CA ASP A 251 4.97 -9.88 -6.15
C ASP A 251 4.87 -11.07 -7.14
N GLU A 252 4.89 -10.80 -8.45
CA GLU A 252 4.75 -11.83 -9.48
C GLU A 252 6.12 -12.34 -9.93
N VAL A 253 6.31 -13.66 -9.93
CA VAL A 253 7.53 -14.32 -10.41
C VAL A 253 7.20 -15.19 -11.61
N VAL A 254 7.76 -14.84 -12.76
CA VAL A 254 7.71 -15.63 -13.99
C VAL A 254 9.05 -16.35 -14.16
N ASP A 255 9.06 -17.64 -13.85
CA ASP A 255 10.25 -18.49 -13.98
C ASP A 255 10.17 -19.32 -15.27
N SER A 256 11.01 -18.98 -16.25
CA SER A 256 11.19 -19.75 -17.49
C SER A 256 12.54 -20.47 -17.53
N THR A 257 13.11 -20.84 -16.38
CA THR A 257 14.38 -21.57 -16.33
C THR A 257 14.20 -23.04 -16.72
N VAL A 258 15.28 -23.63 -17.25
CA VAL A 258 15.32 -25.04 -17.67
C VAL A 258 14.98 -25.99 -16.51
N VAL A 259 15.43 -25.64 -15.29
CA VAL A 259 15.17 -26.42 -14.07
C VAL A 259 13.67 -26.46 -13.76
N THR A 260 12.98 -25.32 -13.84
CA THR A 260 11.54 -25.23 -13.59
C THR A 260 10.75 -26.01 -14.64
N ARG A 261 11.07 -25.86 -15.93
CA ARG A 261 10.44 -26.62 -17.01
C ARG A 261 10.63 -28.13 -16.87
N LEU A 262 11.84 -28.58 -16.53
CA LEU A 262 12.10 -30.01 -16.32
C LEU A 262 11.35 -30.55 -15.09
N SER A 263 11.25 -29.75 -14.03
CA SER A 263 10.50 -30.10 -12.81
C SER A 263 9.00 -30.18 -13.07
N GLU A 264 8.44 -29.28 -13.87
CA GLU A 264 7.04 -29.31 -14.30
C GLU A 264 6.74 -30.54 -15.18
N LEU A 265 7.61 -30.86 -16.14
CA LEU A 265 7.49 -32.06 -16.97
C LEU A 265 7.53 -33.33 -16.12
N ARG A 266 8.48 -33.42 -15.18
CA ARG A 266 8.57 -34.55 -14.25
C ARG A 266 7.30 -34.69 -13.39
N ARG A 267 6.70 -33.57 -12.97
CA ARG A 267 5.46 -33.55 -12.19
C ARG A 267 4.25 -34.00 -13.02
N LYS A 268 4.18 -33.58 -14.29
CA LYS A 268 3.12 -33.99 -15.24
C LYS A 268 3.23 -35.45 -15.68
N LEU A 269 4.43 -36.04 -15.66
CA LEU A 269 4.69 -37.45 -15.97
C LEU A 269 4.58 -38.38 -14.75
N ALA A 270 4.50 -37.82 -13.54
CA ALA A 270 4.32 -38.56 -12.29
C ALA A 270 2.83 -38.75 -11.91
N VAL A 271 1.92 -38.33 -12.79
CA VAL A 271 0.47 -38.58 -12.77
C VAL A 271 0.15 -39.50 -13.93
#